data_AF-A0A1S2KB10-F1
#
_entry.id   AF-A0A1S2KB10-F1
#
_cell.length_a   1.000
_cell.length_b   1.000
_cell.length_c   1.000
_cell.angle_alpha   90.00
_cell.angle_beta   90.00
_cell.angle_gamma   90.00
#
_symmetry.space_group_name_H-M   'P 1'
#
loop_
_entity.id
_entity.type
_entity.pdbx_description
1 polymer ?
#
loop_
_entity_poly.entity_id
_entity_poly.type
_entity_poly.pdbx_seq_one_letter_code
_entity_poly.pdbx_strand_id
1 'polypeptide(L)' 'MSTTREQFAVAAVRAGREMVRAAAAFGVDSVPARRAAQRAQRALDAAESAGCTRADYARARRTH' A
#
# COMPACT_ATOMS: atom_id res chain seq x y z
N MET A 1 9.07 -20.21 -0.27
CA MET A 1 9.59 -18.98 -0.95
C MET A 1 8.45 -17.99 -1.24
N SER A 2 7.70 -17.58 -0.22
CA SER A 2 6.47 -16.77 -0.39
C SER A 2 6.49 -15.47 0.41
N THR A 3 7.45 -15.34 1.32
CA THR A 3 7.56 -14.25 2.29
C THR A 3 7.81 -12.90 1.64
N THR A 4 8.62 -12.84 0.57
CA THR A 4 8.97 -11.57 -0.06
C THR A 4 7.78 -10.92 -0.77
N ARG A 5 7.03 -11.69 -1.58
CA ARG A 5 5.81 -11.18 -2.25
C ARG A 5 4.72 -10.82 -1.25
N GLU A 6 4.52 -11.66 -0.24
CA GLU A 6 3.56 -11.38 0.82
C GLU A 6 3.92 -10.10 1.59
N GLN A 7 5.19 -9.90 1.95
CA GLN A 7 5.66 -8.68 2.61
C GLN A 7 5.44 -7.43 1.76
N PHE A 8 5.73 -7.49 0.45
CA PHE A 8 5.47 -6.37 -0.45
C PHE A 8 3.98 -6.08 -0.60
N ALA A 9 3.14 -7.10 -0.76
CA ALA A 9 1.68 -6.93 -0.81
C ALA A 9 1.13 -6.31 0.48
N VAL A 10 1.64 -6.72 1.64
CA VAL A 10 1.27 -6.15 2.95
C VAL A 10 1.73 -4.70 3.08
N ALA A 11 2.95 -4.37 2.65
CA ALA A 11 3.44 -3.01 2.64
C ALA A 11 2.58 -2.09 1.77
N ALA A 12 2.22 -2.53 0.56
CA ALA A 12 1.33 -1.78 -0.35
C ALA A 12 -0.06 -1.56 0.26
N VAL A 13 -0.67 -2.60 0.86
CA VAL A 13 -1.99 -2.48 1.52
C VAL A 13 -1.93 -1.51 2.70
N ARG A 14 -0.90 -1.59 3.55
CA ARG A 14 -0.73 -0.69 4.70
C ARG A 14 -0.55 0.76 4.25
N ALA A 15 0.32 1.00 3.27
CA ALA A 15 0.56 2.33 2.74
C ALA A 15 -0.71 2.92 2.09
N GLY A 16 -1.50 2.11 1.37
CA GLY A 16 -2.80 2.53 0.84
C GLY A 16 -3.80 2.93 1.93
N ARG A 17 -3.84 2.19 3.06
CA ARG A 17 -4.69 2.55 4.21
C ARG A 17 -4.22 3.83 4.89
N GLU A 18 -2.91 4.02 5.04
CA GLU A 18 -2.33 5.26 5.57
C GLU A 18 -2.68 6.45 4.68
N MET A 19 -2.60 6.29 3.35
CA MET A 19 -3.03 7.31 2.39
C MET A 19 -4.50 7.70 2.59
N VAL A 20 -5.41 6.73 2.68
CA VAL A 20 -6.84 7.00 2.90
C VAL A 20 -7.07 7.69 4.25
N ARG A 21 -6.37 7.25 5.31
CA ARG A 21 -6.45 7.89 6.64
C ARG A 21 -5.95 9.33 6.61
N ALA A 22 -4.82 9.59 5.95
CA ALA A 22 -4.27 10.94 5.84
C ALA A 22 -5.19 11.86 5.02
N ALA A 23 -5.76 11.36 3.93
CA ALA A 23 -6.74 12.10 3.14
C ALA A 23 -8.01 12.43 3.95
N ALA A 24 -8.51 11.48 4.75
CA ALA A 24 -9.67 11.70 5.61
C ALA A 24 -9.38 12.68 6.76
N ALA A 25 -8.18 12.65 7.33
CA ALA A 25 -7.81 13.48 8.48
C ALA A 25 -7.43 14.93 8.09
N PHE A 26 -6.76 15.11 6.95
CA PHE A 26 -6.15 16.39 6.57
C PHE A 26 -6.70 16.98 5.27
N GLY A 27 -7.54 16.25 4.54
CA GLY A 27 -7.99 16.60 3.19
C GLY A 27 -7.05 16.07 2.11
N VAL A 28 -7.61 15.78 0.94
CA VAL A 28 -6.91 15.11 -0.18
C VAL A 28 -5.73 15.92 -0.73
N ASP A 29 -5.81 17.24 -0.71
CA ASP A 29 -4.77 18.13 -1.25
C ASP A 29 -3.67 18.49 -0.24
N SER A 30 -3.85 18.08 1.02
CA SER A 30 -2.92 18.37 2.09
C SER A 30 -1.54 17.73 1.86
N VAL A 31 -0.48 18.39 2.37
CA VAL A 31 0.89 17.85 2.28
C VAL A 31 1.01 16.44 2.88
N PRO A 32 0.40 16.12 4.05
CA PRO A 32 0.41 14.75 4.58
C PRO A 32 -0.24 13.72 3.66
N ALA A 33 -1.41 14.04 3.09
CA ALA A 33 -2.12 13.13 2.17
C ALA A 33 -1.30 12.88 0.90
N ARG A 34 -0.72 13.92 0.30
CA ARG A 34 0.15 13.77 -0.89
C ARG A 34 1.40 12.93 -0.60
N ARG A 35 2.04 13.12 0.55
CA ARG A 35 3.19 12.30 0.96
C ARG A 35 2.80 10.84 1.19
N ALA A 36 1.66 10.59 1.83
CA ALA A 36 1.15 9.24 2.03
C ALA A 36 0.79 8.58 0.69
N ALA A 37 0.21 9.32 -0.25
CA ALA A 37 -0.07 8.85 -1.61
C ALA A 37 1.21 8.47 -2.38
N GLN A 38 2.25 9.31 -2.33
CA GLN A 38 3.54 8.99 -2.94
C GLN A 38 4.18 7.72 -2.36
N ARG A 39 4.05 7.50 -1.04
CA ARG A 39 4.52 6.28 -0.39
C ARG A 39 3.70 5.06 -0.81
N ALA A 40 2.38 5.19 -0.87
CA ALA A 40 1.48 4.14 -1.32
C ALA A 40 1.80 3.72 -2.77
N GLN A 41 2.05 4.69 -3.65
CA GLN A 41 2.43 4.41 -5.03
C GLN A 41 3.76 3.63 -5.10
N ARG A 42 4.81 4.10 -4.41
CA ARG A 42 6.10 3.40 -4.41
C ARG A 42 6.00 1.96 -3.87
N ALA A 43 5.18 1.75 -2.84
CA ALA A 43 4.95 0.43 -2.28
C ALA A 43 4.20 -0.48 -3.27
N LEU A 44 3.25 0.08 -4.03
CA LEU A 44 2.56 -0.63 -5.11
C LEU A 44 3.51 -0.99 -6.24
N ASP A 45 4.30 -0.04 -6.74
CA ASP A 45 5.28 -0.26 -7.81
C ASP A 45 6.29 -1.36 -7.44
N ALA A 46 6.78 -1.35 -6.19
CA ALA A 46 7.67 -2.37 -5.67
C ALA A 46 6.99 -3.75 -5.60
N ALA A 47 5.73 -3.79 -5.15
CA ALA A 47 4.97 -5.03 -5.09
C ALA A 47 4.68 -5.62 -6.47
N GLU A 48 4.31 -4.80 -7.45
CA GLU A 48 4.10 -5.22 -8.83
C GLU A 48 5.41 -5.68 -9.48
N SER A 49 6.51 -4.96 -9.26
CA SER A 49 7.86 -5.37 -9.72
C SER A 49 8.31 -6.70 -9.10
N ALA A 50 7.88 -6.99 -7.87
CA ALA A 50 8.11 -8.27 -7.20
C ALA A 50 7.18 -9.39 -7.69
N GLY A 51 6.27 -9.13 -8.63
CA GLY A 51 5.31 -10.09 -9.16
C GLY A 51 4.15 -10.39 -8.21
N CYS A 52 3.76 -9.44 -7.36
CA CYS A 52 2.56 -9.59 -6.53
C CYS A 52 1.31 -9.61 -7.42
N THR A 53 0.47 -10.62 -7.18
CA THR A 53 -0.78 -10.82 -7.90
C THR A 53 -1.96 -10.24 -7.12
N ARG A 54 -3.12 -10.16 -7.78
CA ARG A 54 -4.38 -9.81 -7.13
C ARG A 54 -4.70 -10.70 -5.92
N ALA A 55 -4.30 -11.97 -5.94
CA ALA A 55 -4.49 -12.89 -4.83
C ALA A 55 -3.63 -12.52 -3.62
N ASP A 56 -2.38 -12.09 -3.84
CA ASP A 56 -1.47 -11.65 -2.78
C ASP A 56 -2.03 -10.41 -2.06
N TYR A 57 -2.51 -9.42 -2.82
CA TYR A 57 -3.17 -8.25 -2.22
C TYR A 57 -4.47 -8.61 -1.49
N ALA A 58 -5.28 -9.51 -2.05
CA ALA A 58 -6.52 -9.97 -1.40
C ALA A 58 -6.25 -10.73 -0.10
N ARG A 59 -5.12 -11.44 -0.02
CA ARG A 59 -4.64 -12.08 1.21
C ARG A 59 -4.18 -11.03 2.21
N ALA A 60 -3.31 -10.11 1.79
CA ALA A 60 -2.80 -9.03 2.62
C ALA A 60 -3.91 -8.15 3.24
N ARG A 61 -4.99 -7.87 2.48
CA ARG A 61 -6.15 -7.12 2.97
C ARG A 61 -6.97 -7.82 4.04
N ARG A 62 -6.94 -9.16 4.07
CA ARG A 62 -7.66 -9.96 5.08
C ARG A 62 -6.89 -10.07 6.39
N THR A 63 -5.56 -9.96 6.34
CA THR A 63 -4.68 -10.15 7.51
C THR A 63 -4.14 -8.86 8.10
N HIS A 64 -4.14 -7.75 7.36
CA HIS A 64 -3.59 -6.46 7.77
C HIS A 64 -4.45 -5.29 7.32
#